data_AF-A0AAV9DGP1-F1
#
_entry.id   AF-A0AAV9DGP1-F1
#
_cell.length_a   1.000
_cell.length_b   1.000
_cell.length_c   1.000
_cell.angle_alpha   90.00
_cell.angle_beta   90.00
_cell.angle_gamma   90.00
#
_symmetry.space_group_name_H-M   'P 1'
#
loop_
_entity.id
_entity.type
_entity.pdbx_description
1 polymer ?
#
loop_
_entity_poly.entity_id
_entity_poly.type
_entity_poly.pdbx_seq_one_letter_code
_entity_poly.pdbx_strand_id
1 'polypeptide(L)'
;MAPKNLSHPFLLLLLFYPHLTNSLIPLNSSLKPPQQQSPNTTTTWSSPNNTFSFGFLTDPSNTSLFSAAVILSPSSTPVWRAPSKSSPGSPALVDFSASIQFQSNGNLRLIDGSGSVIWQSNTSNRGVSVASLDDYGNLALKNSTSTVIWDTFSNPTDTVVQSQNLTTASTLRSGPYSFSLLPRATSPLNGTTA
;
A
#
# COMPACT_ATOMS: atom_id res chain seq x y z
N MET A 1 -44.61 11.57 52.99
CA MET A 1 -43.42 10.69 53.02
C MET A 1 -43.45 9.81 51.78
N ALA A 2 -42.46 9.93 50.89
CA ALA A 2 -42.33 9.07 49.72
C ALA A 2 -41.76 7.69 50.12
N PRO A 3 -41.91 6.69 49.25
CA PRO A 3 -40.70 6.02 48.79
C PRO A 3 -40.45 6.33 47.31
N LYS A 4 -39.22 6.80 47.06
CA LYS A 4 -38.57 6.84 45.76
C LYS A 4 -38.37 5.39 45.30
N ASN A 5 -38.75 5.07 44.06
CA ASN A 5 -38.17 3.93 43.36
C ASN A 5 -37.52 4.40 42.06
N LEU A 6 -36.23 4.13 42.02
CA LEU A 6 -35.25 4.47 41.00
C LEU A 6 -35.16 3.30 40.02
N SER A 7 -34.61 3.57 38.83
CA SER A 7 -33.94 2.60 37.96
C SER A 7 -34.83 1.83 36.97
N HIS A 8 -34.60 1.78 35.65
CA HIS A 8 -33.39 2.05 34.85
C HIS A 8 -33.79 2.60 33.47
N PRO A 9 -33.06 3.56 32.87
CA PRO A 9 -33.14 3.75 31.43
C PRO A 9 -32.60 2.47 30.77
N PHE A 10 -33.37 1.89 29.86
CA PHE A 10 -32.85 0.88 28.94
C PHE A 10 -31.85 1.60 28.03
N LEU A 11 -30.61 1.68 28.48
CA LEU A 11 -29.48 2.13 27.68
C LEU A 11 -29.28 1.03 26.63
N LEU A 12 -29.93 1.19 25.48
CA LEU A 12 -29.61 0.44 24.28
C LEU A 12 -28.22 0.92 23.84
N LEU A 13 -27.18 0.42 24.49
CA LEU A 13 -25.82 0.53 24.00
C LEU A 13 -25.78 -0.38 22.76
N LEU A 14 -26.25 0.14 21.63
CA LEU A 14 -25.82 -0.32 20.32
C LEU A 14 -24.31 -0.14 20.35
N LEU A 15 -23.62 -1.21 20.73
CA LEU A 15 -22.22 -1.38 20.42
C LEU A 15 -22.17 -1.27 18.90
N PHE A 16 -21.87 -0.07 18.41
CA PHE A 16 -21.27 0.12 17.10
C PHE A 16 -19.93 -0.60 17.19
N TYR A 17 -19.96 -1.94 17.17
CA TYR A 17 -18.80 -2.70 16.77
C TYR A 17 -18.56 -2.23 15.35
N PRO A 18 -17.46 -1.50 15.07
CA PRO A 18 -17.07 -1.36 13.68
C PRO A 18 -17.00 -2.78 13.16
N HIS A 19 -17.83 -3.10 12.17
CA HIS A 19 -17.65 -4.34 11.43
C HIS A 19 -16.25 -4.24 10.84
N LEU A 20 -15.29 -4.91 11.47
CA LEU A 20 -13.96 -5.13 10.92
C LEU A 20 -14.17 -6.01 9.69
N THR A 21 -14.50 -5.38 8.57
CA THR A 21 -14.42 -6.05 7.28
C THR A 21 -12.94 -6.30 7.06
N ASN A 22 -12.54 -7.58 7.06
CA ASN A 22 -11.20 -7.93 6.63
C ASN A 22 -11.10 -7.57 5.15
N SER A 23 -10.39 -6.49 4.83
CA SER A 23 -10.11 -6.14 3.44
C SER A 23 -8.97 -7.00 2.90
N LEU A 24 -9.32 -8.23 2.59
CA LEU A 24 -8.44 -9.18 1.91
C LEU A 24 -8.65 -9.07 0.40
N ILE A 25 -7.55 -9.12 -0.31
CA ILE A 25 -7.49 -9.13 -1.77
C ILE A 25 -7.11 -10.55 -2.17
N PRO A 26 -8.06 -11.35 -2.70
CA PRO A 26 -7.79 -12.72 -3.07
C PRO A 26 -6.94 -12.80 -4.35
N LEU A 27 -6.26 -13.92 -4.55
CA LEU A 27 -5.60 -14.24 -5.82
C LEU A 27 -6.60 -14.15 -6.98
N ASN A 28 -6.08 -13.85 -8.16
CA ASN A 28 -6.83 -13.57 -9.40
C ASN A 28 -7.68 -12.28 -9.36
N SER A 29 -7.47 -11.41 -8.39
CA SER A 29 -8.06 -10.07 -8.39
C SER A 29 -7.38 -9.16 -9.43
N SER A 30 -8.15 -8.27 -10.05
CA SER A 30 -7.64 -7.28 -11.00
C SER A 30 -8.37 -5.96 -10.85
N LEU A 31 -7.65 -4.86 -11.10
CA LEU A 31 -8.20 -3.51 -11.25
C LEU A 31 -7.89 -2.97 -12.64
N LYS A 32 -8.72 -2.05 -13.12
CA LYS A 32 -8.52 -1.27 -14.35
C LYS A 32 -8.46 0.22 -14.01
N PRO A 33 -7.80 1.06 -14.82
CA PRO A 33 -7.88 2.50 -14.66
C PRO A 33 -9.34 2.97 -14.69
N PRO A 34 -9.70 4.02 -13.92
CA PRO A 34 -11.05 4.57 -13.95
C PRO A 34 -11.39 5.06 -15.35
N GLN A 35 -12.54 4.63 -15.90
CA GLN A 35 -13.02 5.11 -17.18
C GLN A 35 -13.51 6.56 -17.06
N GLN A 36 -13.10 7.44 -17.98
CA GLN A 36 -13.79 8.71 -18.20
C GLN A 36 -15.20 8.44 -18.74
N GLN A 37 -16.19 8.11 -17.90
CA GLN A 37 -17.64 8.21 -18.20
C GLN A 37 -18.60 7.62 -17.14
N SER A 38 -18.18 7.42 -15.88
CA SER A 38 -19.14 7.33 -14.79
C SER A 38 -18.66 8.20 -13.63
N PRO A 39 -19.40 9.26 -13.26
CA PRO A 39 -19.06 10.02 -12.07
C PRO A 39 -19.09 9.01 -10.91
N ASN A 40 -17.95 8.83 -10.23
CA ASN A 40 -17.75 8.01 -9.02
C ASN A 40 -17.22 6.57 -9.17
N THR A 41 -16.69 6.13 -10.32
CA THR A 41 -16.04 4.79 -10.38
C THR A 41 -14.53 4.85 -10.20
N THR A 42 -14.05 4.67 -8.97
CA THR A 42 -12.68 4.22 -8.70
C THR A 42 -12.71 2.74 -8.35
N THR A 43 -12.07 1.88 -9.15
CA THR A 43 -11.84 0.49 -8.73
C THR A 43 -10.56 0.44 -7.92
N THR A 44 -10.70 0.32 -6.61
CA THR A 44 -9.60 0.22 -5.65
C THR A 44 -9.83 -0.95 -4.69
N TRP A 45 -8.78 -1.35 -3.99
CA TRP A 45 -8.86 -2.18 -2.80
C TRP A 45 -8.63 -1.29 -1.57
N SER A 46 -9.67 -1.08 -0.77
CA SER A 46 -9.64 -0.17 0.39
C SER A 46 -9.13 -0.83 1.65
N SER A 47 -8.59 -0.08 2.61
CA SER A 47 -8.35 -0.57 3.97
C SER A 47 -9.67 -0.74 4.73
N PRO A 48 -9.73 -1.55 5.82
CA PRO A 48 -10.95 -1.77 6.59
C PRO A 48 -11.72 -0.50 6.99
N ASN A 49 -11.01 0.59 7.33
CA ASN A 49 -11.64 1.85 7.73
C ASN A 49 -11.74 2.89 6.58
N ASN A 50 -11.38 2.53 5.35
CA ASN A 50 -11.34 3.40 4.17
C ASN A 50 -10.39 4.60 4.25
N THR A 51 -9.45 4.62 5.19
CA THR A 51 -8.40 5.67 5.28
C THR A 51 -7.44 5.56 4.10
N PHE A 52 -7.07 4.33 3.73
CA PHE A 52 -6.20 4.06 2.60
C PHE A 52 -6.90 3.26 1.52
N SER A 53 -6.46 3.40 0.28
CA SER A 53 -6.85 2.53 -0.81
C SER A 53 -5.66 2.25 -1.73
N PHE A 54 -5.64 1.08 -2.36
CA PHE A 54 -4.68 0.73 -3.39
C PHE A 54 -5.38 0.64 -4.75
N GLY A 55 -4.81 1.28 -5.76
CA GLY A 55 -5.36 1.26 -7.11
C GLY A 55 -4.65 2.22 -8.05
N PHE A 56 -5.37 2.70 -9.06
CA PHE A 56 -4.84 3.64 -10.03
C PHE A 56 -4.94 5.08 -9.54
N LEU A 57 -3.85 5.84 -9.66
CA LEU A 57 -3.78 7.28 -9.48
C LEU A 57 -3.41 7.93 -10.81
N THR A 58 -4.22 8.89 -11.25
CA THR A 58 -3.96 9.70 -12.45
C THR A 58 -2.72 10.56 -12.26
N ASP A 59 -1.88 10.65 -13.29
CA ASP A 59 -0.73 11.53 -13.26
C ASP A 59 -1.16 13.01 -13.34
N PRO A 60 -0.68 13.89 -12.44
CA PRO A 60 -1.09 15.29 -12.42
C PRO A 60 -0.57 16.10 -13.60
N SER A 61 0.49 15.65 -14.28
CA SER A 61 1.06 16.31 -15.46
C SER A 61 0.47 15.80 -16.77
N ASN A 62 -0.10 14.58 -16.78
CA ASN A 62 -0.76 14.00 -17.93
C ASN A 62 -1.92 13.09 -17.52
N THR A 63 -3.15 13.57 -17.71
CA THR A 63 -4.37 12.85 -17.31
C THR A 63 -4.66 11.59 -18.12
N SER A 64 -3.90 11.31 -19.18
CA SER A 64 -3.96 10.05 -19.94
C SER A 64 -3.06 8.96 -19.37
N LEU A 65 -2.23 9.29 -18.36
CA LEU A 65 -1.31 8.36 -17.72
C LEU A 65 -1.74 8.08 -16.28
N PHE A 66 -1.48 6.85 -15.85
CA PHE A 66 -1.84 6.36 -14.52
C PHE A 66 -0.66 5.64 -13.87
N SER A 67 -0.66 5.58 -12.55
CA SER A 67 0.29 4.78 -11.76
C SER A 67 -0.45 3.92 -10.74
N ALA A 68 0.12 2.79 -10.33
CA ALA A 68 -0.37 2.04 -9.19
C ALA A 68 0.11 2.68 -7.89
N ALA A 69 -0.79 2.96 -6.95
CA ALA A 69 -0.48 3.71 -5.74
C ALA A 69 -1.29 3.24 -4.53
N VAL A 70 -0.71 3.41 -3.33
CA VAL A 70 -1.47 3.50 -2.08
C VAL A 70 -1.79 4.96 -1.84
N ILE A 71 -3.08 5.26 -1.65
CA ILE A 71 -3.66 6.61 -1.65
C ILE A 71 -4.35 6.84 -0.31
N LEU A 72 -4.02 7.96 0.34
CA LEU A 72 -4.68 8.45 1.53
C LEU A 72 -5.96 9.22 1.15
N SER A 73 -7.07 8.87 1.79
CA SER A 73 -8.36 9.56 1.67
C SER A 73 -8.52 10.61 2.76
N PRO A 74 -9.22 11.74 2.51
CA PRO A 74 -9.81 12.16 1.22
C PRO A 74 -8.85 12.96 0.34
N SER A 75 -7.62 13.24 0.81
CA SER A 75 -6.69 14.15 0.13
C SER A 75 -6.17 13.64 -1.22
N SER A 76 -6.40 12.37 -1.56
CA SER A 76 -5.84 11.70 -2.73
C SER A 76 -4.32 11.75 -2.76
N THR A 77 -3.69 11.82 -1.57
CA THR A 77 -2.24 11.88 -1.43
C THR A 77 -1.66 10.48 -1.58
N PRO A 78 -0.81 10.22 -2.59
CA PRO A 78 -0.11 8.94 -2.67
C PRO A 78 0.93 8.86 -1.56
N VAL A 79 0.91 7.76 -0.82
CA VAL A 79 1.93 7.44 0.20
C VAL A 79 2.90 6.36 -0.25
N TRP A 80 2.58 5.70 -1.37
CA TRP A 80 3.46 4.80 -2.09
C TRP A 80 3.02 4.76 -3.56
N ARG A 81 3.96 4.70 -4.49
CA ARG A 81 3.68 4.43 -5.91
C ARG A 81 4.57 3.31 -6.42
N ALA A 82 4.09 2.52 -7.37
CA ALA A 82 4.92 1.53 -8.03
C ALA A 82 6.10 2.23 -8.73
N PRO A 83 7.36 1.92 -8.41
CA PRO A 83 8.52 2.59 -8.99
C PRO A 83 8.73 2.18 -10.45
N SER A 84 9.21 3.11 -11.27
CA SER A 84 9.68 2.84 -12.63
C SER A 84 10.98 2.03 -12.62
N LYS A 85 11.07 1.03 -13.50
CA LYS A 85 12.30 0.26 -13.72
C LYS A 85 13.37 1.09 -14.46
N SER A 86 12.95 1.95 -15.39
CA SER A 86 13.86 2.74 -16.23
C SER A 86 14.25 4.08 -15.62
N SER A 87 13.46 4.58 -14.67
CA SER A 87 13.73 5.84 -13.96
C SER A 87 13.49 5.65 -12.46
N PRO A 88 14.49 5.12 -11.72
CA PRO A 88 14.39 4.94 -10.28
C PRO A 88 14.09 6.27 -9.58
N GLY A 89 13.09 6.29 -8.68
CA GLY A 89 12.62 7.52 -8.03
C GLY A 89 11.47 8.24 -8.73
N SER A 90 11.03 7.73 -9.89
CA SER A 90 9.79 8.14 -10.57
C SER A 90 8.76 7.01 -10.58
N PRO A 91 7.45 7.30 -10.63
CA PRO A 91 6.43 6.27 -10.73
C PRO A 91 6.47 5.55 -12.09
N ALA A 92 6.09 4.27 -12.09
CA ALA A 92 5.75 3.52 -13.28
C ALA A 92 4.43 4.05 -13.86
N LEU A 93 4.51 4.64 -15.05
CA LEU A 93 3.35 5.20 -15.76
C LEU A 93 2.82 4.22 -16.81
N VAL A 94 1.51 4.13 -16.92
CA VAL A 94 0.78 3.29 -17.88
C VAL A 94 -0.41 4.01 -18.50
N ASP A 95 -0.88 3.54 -19.65
CA ASP A 95 -2.05 4.07 -20.35
C ASP A 95 -3.40 3.57 -19.77
N PHE A 96 -4.51 4.08 -20.30
CA PHE A 96 -5.86 3.76 -19.82
C PHE A 96 -6.30 2.30 -20.02
N SER A 97 -5.64 1.54 -20.91
CA SER A 97 -5.94 0.13 -21.17
C SER A 97 -5.21 -0.83 -20.21
N ALA A 98 -4.38 -0.28 -19.31
CA ALA A 98 -3.60 -1.00 -18.32
C ALA A 98 -4.43 -1.86 -17.35
N SER A 99 -3.76 -2.68 -16.55
CA SER A 99 -4.36 -3.38 -15.41
C SER A 99 -3.37 -3.59 -14.27
N ILE A 100 -3.89 -3.56 -13.05
CA ILE A 100 -3.22 -4.14 -11.88
C ILE A 100 -3.77 -5.55 -11.71
N GLN A 101 -2.90 -6.54 -11.60
CA GLN A 101 -3.28 -7.96 -11.49
C GLN A 101 -2.57 -8.62 -10.32
N PHE A 102 -3.33 -9.24 -9.42
CA PHE A 102 -2.81 -10.14 -8.40
C PHE A 102 -3.01 -11.57 -8.87
N GLN A 103 -1.96 -12.21 -9.39
CA GLN A 103 -2.06 -13.47 -10.11
C GLN A 103 -2.14 -14.69 -9.18
N SER A 104 -2.64 -15.82 -9.69
CA SER A 104 -2.68 -17.12 -8.97
C SER A 104 -1.33 -17.60 -8.43
N ASN A 105 -0.23 -17.23 -9.07
CA ASN A 105 1.13 -17.54 -8.60
C ASN A 105 1.63 -16.59 -7.49
N GLY A 106 0.77 -15.69 -6.99
CA GLY A 106 1.09 -14.78 -5.90
C GLY A 106 1.85 -13.52 -6.31
N ASN A 107 2.00 -13.23 -7.60
CA ASN A 107 2.68 -12.03 -8.11
C ASN A 107 1.69 -10.87 -8.32
N LEU A 108 1.98 -9.71 -7.74
CA LEU A 108 1.24 -8.47 -8.00
C LEU A 108 1.95 -7.70 -9.11
N ARG A 109 1.22 -7.36 -10.19
CA ARG A 109 1.80 -6.76 -11.41
C ARG A 109 1.00 -5.54 -11.87
N LEU A 110 1.71 -4.56 -12.40
CA LEU A 110 1.19 -3.48 -13.22
C LEU A 110 1.54 -3.76 -14.68
N ILE A 111 0.52 -3.83 -15.53
CA ILE A 111 0.62 -4.17 -16.95
C ILE A 111 0.02 -3.04 -17.77
N ASP A 112 0.70 -2.59 -18.83
CA ASP A 112 0.18 -1.55 -19.74
C ASP A 112 -0.85 -2.10 -20.74
N GLY A 113 -1.38 -1.23 -21.62
CA GLY A 113 -2.35 -1.60 -22.65
C GLY A 113 -1.81 -2.56 -23.71
N SER A 114 -0.49 -2.67 -23.87
CA SER A 114 0.15 -3.63 -24.78
C SER A 114 0.28 -5.04 -24.18
N GLY A 115 0.03 -5.18 -22.88
CA GLY A 115 0.28 -6.42 -22.13
C GLY A 115 1.69 -6.51 -21.53
N SER A 116 2.50 -5.45 -21.62
CA SER A 116 3.87 -5.40 -21.09
C SER A 116 3.90 -5.18 -19.58
N VAL A 117 4.80 -5.87 -18.88
CA VAL A 117 4.95 -5.75 -17.42
C VAL A 117 5.82 -4.56 -17.05
N ILE A 118 5.17 -3.48 -16.65
CA ILE A 118 5.86 -2.24 -16.27
C ILE A 118 6.43 -2.36 -14.86
N TRP A 119 5.68 -2.92 -13.92
CA TRP A 119 6.13 -3.17 -12.55
C TRP A 119 5.59 -4.49 -11.98
N GLN A 120 6.32 -5.10 -11.05
CA GLN A 120 5.85 -6.27 -10.31
C GLN A 120 6.54 -6.44 -8.95
N SER A 121 5.88 -7.11 -8.01
CA SER A 121 6.40 -7.41 -6.66
C SER A 121 7.51 -8.48 -6.64
N ASN A 122 7.71 -9.21 -7.75
CA ASN A 122 8.66 -10.33 -7.85
C ASN A 122 8.39 -11.43 -6.79
N THR A 123 7.11 -11.71 -6.54
CA THR A 123 6.66 -12.72 -5.56
C THR A 123 6.11 -14.01 -6.19
N SER A 124 6.24 -14.15 -7.51
CA SER A 124 5.82 -15.34 -8.24
C SER A 124 6.37 -16.62 -7.60
N ASN A 125 5.47 -17.54 -7.26
CA ASN A 125 5.77 -18.85 -6.66
C ASN A 125 6.49 -18.79 -5.29
N ARG A 126 6.45 -17.67 -4.58
CA ARG A 126 7.04 -17.51 -3.23
C ARG A 126 6.06 -17.82 -2.09
N GLY A 127 4.99 -18.56 -2.38
CA GLY A 127 3.99 -18.99 -1.39
C GLY A 127 2.97 -17.94 -0.97
N VAL A 128 2.90 -16.79 -1.67
CA VAL A 128 1.86 -15.78 -1.43
C VAL A 128 0.48 -16.35 -1.74
N SER A 129 -0.46 -16.19 -0.80
CA SER A 129 -1.84 -16.70 -0.91
C SER A 129 -2.89 -15.59 -0.82
N VAL A 130 -2.53 -14.41 -0.30
CA VAL A 130 -3.47 -13.28 -0.12
C VAL A 130 -2.72 -11.96 -0.09
N ALA A 131 -3.39 -10.88 -0.41
CA ALA A 131 -2.91 -9.53 -0.14
C ALA A 131 -3.86 -8.80 0.82
N SER A 132 -3.36 -7.83 1.57
CA SER A 132 -4.16 -7.01 2.48
C SER A 132 -3.62 -5.59 2.50
N LEU A 133 -4.51 -4.60 2.53
CA LEU A 133 -4.18 -3.21 2.83
C LEU A 133 -4.66 -2.89 4.25
N ASP A 134 -3.75 -2.47 5.13
CA ASP A 134 -4.12 -2.07 6.47
C ASP A 134 -4.47 -0.57 6.58
N ASP A 135 -5.00 -0.18 7.74
CA ASP A 135 -5.41 1.19 8.05
C ASP A 135 -4.23 2.14 8.30
N TYR A 136 -2.99 1.67 8.18
CA TYR A 136 -1.76 2.48 8.19
C TYR A 136 -1.19 2.69 6.78
N GLY A 137 -1.78 2.07 5.77
CA GLY A 137 -1.36 2.20 4.36
C GLY A 137 -0.30 1.18 3.94
N ASN A 138 -0.08 0.12 4.72
CA ASN A 138 0.80 -0.96 4.30
C ASN A 138 0.03 -1.96 3.43
N LEU A 139 0.39 -2.06 2.15
CA LEU A 139 -0.07 -3.13 1.28
C LEU A 139 0.91 -4.30 1.42
N ALA A 140 0.44 -5.42 1.96
CA ALA A 140 1.24 -6.60 2.22
C ALA A 140 0.74 -7.83 1.44
N LEU A 141 1.66 -8.55 0.82
CA LEU A 141 1.47 -9.87 0.22
C LEU A 141 1.89 -10.94 1.23
N LYS A 142 0.97 -11.81 1.62
CA LYS A 142 1.14 -12.77 2.72
C LYS A 142 0.96 -14.21 2.24
N ASN A 143 1.67 -15.13 2.89
CA ASN A 143 1.44 -16.57 2.71
C ASN A 143 0.27 -17.07 3.59
N SER A 144 0.00 -18.38 3.55
CA SER A 144 -1.09 -19.01 4.29
C SER A 144 -0.93 -18.97 5.82
N THR A 145 0.29 -18.73 6.31
CA THR A 145 0.61 -18.55 7.74
C THR A 145 0.64 -17.08 8.15
N SER A 146 0.10 -16.18 7.32
CA SER A 146 0.11 -14.72 7.53
C SER A 146 1.49 -14.07 7.57
N THR A 147 2.54 -14.79 7.15
CA THR A 147 3.89 -14.24 7.02
C THR A 147 3.95 -13.31 5.82
N VAL A 148 4.47 -12.10 6.02
CA VAL A 148 4.67 -11.11 4.97
C VAL A 148 5.83 -11.54 4.07
N ILE A 149 5.55 -11.71 2.79
CA ILE A 149 6.55 -12.05 1.75
C ILE A 149 7.06 -10.79 1.05
N TRP A 150 6.20 -9.79 0.91
CA TRP A 150 6.51 -8.47 0.36
C TRP A 150 5.52 -7.46 0.89
N ASP A 151 5.95 -6.22 1.16
CA ASP A 151 5.06 -5.12 1.49
C ASP A 151 5.59 -3.76 1.04
N THR A 152 4.74 -2.74 1.06
CA THR A 152 5.11 -1.37 0.65
C THR A 152 5.98 -0.67 1.68
N PHE A 153 5.83 -0.99 2.97
CA PHE A 153 6.60 -0.34 4.04
C PHE A 153 8.08 -0.70 4.01
N SER A 154 8.41 -1.94 3.66
CA SER A 154 9.79 -2.41 3.48
C SER A 154 10.37 -2.03 2.11
N ASN A 155 9.52 -1.56 1.18
CA ASN A 155 9.90 -1.12 -0.16
C ASN A 155 9.42 0.31 -0.43
N PRO A 156 9.88 1.30 0.35
CA PRO A 156 9.37 2.67 0.24
C PRO A 156 9.79 3.33 -1.08
N THR A 157 9.09 4.41 -1.43
CA THR A 157 9.43 5.25 -2.59
C THR A 157 9.91 6.63 -2.13
N ASP A 158 9.07 7.66 -2.20
CA ASP A 158 9.44 9.04 -1.87
C ASP A 158 8.87 9.53 -0.53
N THR A 159 7.93 8.78 0.05
CA THR A 159 7.13 9.18 1.21
C THR A 159 7.32 8.22 2.38
N VAL A 160 7.36 8.77 3.60
CA VAL A 160 7.31 8.02 4.86
C VAL A 160 5.96 8.30 5.53
N VAL A 161 5.28 7.25 6.00
CA VAL A 161 4.01 7.39 6.73
C VAL A 161 4.17 7.12 8.23
N GLN A 162 3.17 7.56 9.00
CA GLN A 162 3.12 7.27 10.43
C GLN A 162 3.16 5.75 10.66
N SER A 163 3.96 5.32 11.64
CA SER A 163 4.18 3.90 11.99
C SER A 163 5.02 3.10 10.98
N GLN A 164 5.52 3.70 9.90
CA GLN A 164 6.51 3.05 9.04
C GLN A 164 7.89 3.10 9.69
N ASN A 165 8.52 1.94 9.85
CA ASN A 165 9.88 1.84 10.37
C ASN A 165 10.89 1.85 9.21
N LEU A 166 11.83 2.81 9.22
CA LEU A 166 12.95 2.83 8.28
C LEU A 166 14.14 2.09 8.88
N THR A 167 14.68 1.14 8.13
CA THR A 167 15.86 0.37 8.52
C THR A 167 17.05 0.77 7.64
N THR A 168 18.24 0.25 7.95
CA THR A 168 19.43 0.43 7.09
C THR A 168 19.32 -0.24 5.72
N ALA A 169 18.30 -1.09 5.51
CA ALA A 169 17.97 -1.66 4.21
C ALA A 169 16.99 -0.77 3.40
N SER A 170 16.45 0.29 4.01
CA SER A 170 15.46 1.19 3.38
C SER A 170 16.16 2.35 2.66
N THR A 171 15.71 2.63 1.44
CA THR A 171 16.14 3.81 0.67
C THR A 171 14.91 4.55 0.15
N LEU A 172 14.79 5.83 0.49
CA LEU A 172 13.82 6.74 -0.14
C LEU A 172 14.43 7.32 -1.41
N ARG A 173 13.63 7.49 -2.46
CA ARG A 173 14.04 8.05 -3.75
C ARG A 173 13.01 9.05 -4.25
N SER A 174 13.47 10.23 -4.65
CA SER A 174 12.66 11.25 -5.31
C SER A 174 13.43 11.79 -6.51
N GLY A 175 13.03 11.37 -7.71
CA GLY A 175 13.81 11.61 -8.93
C GLY A 175 15.28 11.14 -8.76
N PRO A 176 16.29 11.99 -9.04
CA PRO A 176 17.69 11.61 -8.92
C PRO A 176 18.20 11.55 -7.47
N TYR A 177 17.41 12.03 -6.49
CA TYR A 177 17.83 12.12 -5.10
C TYR A 177 17.49 10.85 -4.34
N SER A 178 18.36 10.47 -3.38
CA SER A 178 18.10 9.35 -2.48
C SER A 178 18.50 9.65 -1.04
N PHE A 179 17.77 9.07 -0.09
CA PHE A 179 18.08 9.09 1.34
C PHE A 179 18.13 7.66 1.84
N SER A 180 19.22 7.28 2.52
CA SER A 180 19.41 5.93 3.08
C SER A 180 19.99 6.04 4.48
N LEU A 181 19.54 5.14 5.37
CA LEU A 181 20.15 5.00 6.69
C LEU A 181 21.40 4.12 6.58
N LEU A 182 22.53 4.61 7.05
CA LEU A 182 23.77 3.84 7.07
C LEU A 182 23.96 3.16 8.42
N PRO A 183 24.52 1.93 8.47
CA PRO A 183 24.95 1.32 9.72
C PRO A 183 25.91 2.22 10.47
N ARG A 184 25.79 2.26 11.81
CA ARG A 184 26.72 2.99 12.65
C ARG A 184 28.13 2.40 12.47
N ALA A 185 29.09 3.22 12.02
CA ALA A 185 30.48 2.83 12.01
C ALA A 185 30.96 2.65 13.46
N THR A 186 31.35 1.43 13.82
CA THR A 186 32.10 1.16 15.04
C THR A 186 33.58 1.15 14.66
N SER A 187 34.28 2.26 14.88
CA SER A 187 35.76 2.23 14.83
C SER A 187 36.25 1.37 15.99
N PRO A 188 37.06 0.32 15.75
CA PRO A 188 37.79 -0.32 16.84
C PRO A 188 38.82 0.67 17.37
N LEU A 189 38.67 1.07 18.63
CA LEU A 189 39.73 1.73 19.38
C LEU A 189 40.87 0.71 19.60
N ASN A 190 41.77 0.55 18.63
CA ASN A 190 43.05 -0.10 18.88
C ASN A 190 43.94 0.86 19.68
N GLY A 191 43.68 0.93 20.98
CA GLY A 191 44.64 1.43 21.95
C GLY A 191 45.66 0.33 22.24
N THR A 192 46.67 0.19 21.38
CA THR A 192 47.91 -0.51 21.78
C THR A 192 48.71 0.45 22.64
N THR A 193 48.68 0.21 23.94
CA THR A 193 49.68 0.68 24.91
C THR A 193 51.06 0.16 24.52
N ALA A 194 52.02 1.06 24.39
CA ALA A 194 53.44 0.78 24.55
C ALA A 194 53.95 1.57 25.76
#